data_AF-A0A443LAS1-F1
#
_entry.id   AF-A0A443LAS1-F1
#
_cell.length_a   1.000
_cell.length_b   1.000
_cell.length_c   1.000
_cell.angle_alpha   90.00
_cell.angle_beta   90.00
_cell.angle_gamma   90.00
#
_symmetry.space_group_name_H-M   'P 1'
#
loop_
_entity.id
_entity.type
_entity.pdbx_description
1 polymer ?
#
loop_
_entity_poly.entity_id
_entity_poly.type
_entity_poly.pdbx_seq_one_letter_code
_entity_poly.pdbx_strand_id
1 'polypeptide(L)' 'MPKPDTSRYRPTNWPSYNASLKRRGFPSIWFDPEMEWYAVRTGRRGPPEIFSDSAIQM' A
#
# COMPACT_ATOMS: atom_id res chain seq x y z
N MET A 1 -3.73 -30.70 18.87
CA MET A 1 -2.82 -29.56 19.09
C MET A 1 -3.66 -28.30 19.21
N PRO A 2 -3.53 -27.48 20.28
CA PRO A 2 -4.23 -26.22 20.37
C PRO A 2 -3.62 -25.24 19.37
N LYS A 3 -4.48 -24.49 18.66
CA LYS A 3 -4.06 -23.48 17.70
C LYS A 3 -3.40 -22.33 18.48
N PRO A 4 -2.25 -21.79 18.04
CA PRO A 4 -1.62 -20.67 18.74
C PRO A 4 -2.57 -19.47 18.72
N ASP A 5 -2.67 -18.79 19.86
CA ASP A 5 -3.45 -17.58 20.00
C ASP A 5 -2.94 -16.54 19.00
N THR A 6 -3.84 -15.93 18.24
CA THR A 6 -3.46 -14.95 17.22
C THR A 6 -2.97 -13.70 17.93
N SER A 7 -1.66 -13.58 18.10
CA SER A 7 -1.04 -12.35 18.59
C SER A 7 -1.46 -11.20 17.69
N ARG A 8 -2.35 -10.33 18.20
CA ARG A 8 -2.66 -9.06 17.58
C ARG A 8 -1.44 -8.17 17.78
N TYR A 9 -0.57 -8.15 16.77
CA TYR A 9 0.56 -7.24 16.77
C TYR A 9 0.05 -5.81 16.80
N ARG A 10 0.25 -5.12 17.92
CA ARG A 10 -0.07 -3.70 18.06
C ARG A 10 1.23 -2.91 17.91
N PRO A 11 1.43 -2.18 16.81
CA PRO A 11 2.60 -1.32 16.67
C PRO A 11 2.53 -0.21 17.72
N THR A 12 3.45 -0.24 18.68
CA THR A 12 3.60 0.79 19.73
C THR A 12 4.35 2.01 19.23
N ASN A 13 5.06 1.89 18.11
CA ASN A 13 5.88 2.93 17.51
C ASN A 13 5.12 3.90 16.59
N TRP A 14 3.80 3.67 16.38
CA TRP A 14 2.99 4.44 15.43
C TRP A 14 3.08 5.96 15.61
N PRO A 15 3.03 6.51 16.85
CA PRO A 15 3.12 7.97 17.03
C PRO A 15 4.50 8.52 16.63
N SER A 16 5.58 7.82 17.00
CA SER A 16 6.96 8.23 16.70
C SER A 16 7.26 8.16 15.21
N TYR A 17 6.81 7.08 14.56
CA TYR A 17 6.92 6.91 13.11
C TYR A 17 6.17 8.03 12.35
N ASN A 18 4.93 8.32 12.74
CA ASN A 18 4.13 9.38 12.11
C ASN A 18 4.73 10.78 12.33
N ALA A 19 5.25 11.08 13.52
CA ALA A 19 5.95 12.34 13.79
C ALA A 19 7.21 12.49 12.90
N SER A 20 7.93 11.38 12.70
CA SER A 20 9.10 11.32 11.82
C SER A 20 8.72 11.60 10.36
N LEU A 21 7.61 11.04 9.88
CA LEU A 21 7.09 11.29 8.52
C LEU A 21 6.68 12.75 8.32
N LYS A 22 5.94 13.34 9.26
CA LYS A 22 5.55 14.75 9.21
C LYS A 22 6.76 15.68 9.16
N ARG A 23 7.80 15.39 9.97
CA ARG A 23 9.04 16.20 10.03
C ARG A 23 9.84 16.16 8.72
N ARG A 24 9.76 15.05 7.97
CA ARG A 24 10.53 14.86 6.72
C ARG A 24 9.91 15.57 5.52
N GLY A 25 8.78 16.25 5.70
CA GLY A 25 7.92 16.61 4.57
C GLY A 25 7.32 15.33 4.06
N PHE A 26 6.14 14.99 4.57
CA PHE A 26 5.41 13.78 4.19
C PHE A 26 5.52 13.61 2.67
N PRO A 27 5.90 12.42 2.14
CA PRO A 27 5.88 12.23 0.70
C PRO A 27 4.46 12.59 0.27
N SER A 28 4.32 13.62 -0.56
CA SER A 28 3.02 14.00 -1.10
C SER A 28 2.42 12.73 -1.68
N ILE A 29 1.40 12.18 -1.02
CA ILE A 29 0.64 11.08 -1.59
C ILE A 29 -0.02 11.71 -2.80
N TRP A 30 0.49 11.38 -3.98
CA TRP A 30 -0.12 11.77 -5.25
C TRP A 30 -1.39 10.95 -5.40
N PHE A 31 -2.44 11.41 -4.73
CA PHE A 31 -3.78 10.88 -4.91
C PHE A 31 -4.40 11.64 -6.08
N ASP A 32 -4.24 11.08 -7.27
CA ASP A 32 -4.87 11.59 -8.46
C ASP A 32 -6.22 10.86 -8.66
N PRO A 33 -7.36 11.56 -8.52
CA PRO A 33 -8.67 10.96 -8.72
C PRO A 33 -8.95 10.62 -10.19
N GLU A 34 -8.20 11.18 -11.13
CA GLU A 34 -8.29 10.87 -12.57
C GLU A 34 -7.35 9.73 -12.99
N MET A 35 -6.45 9.29 -12.11
CA MET A 35 -5.51 8.20 -12.40
C MET A 35 -6.24 6.86 -12.53
N GLU A 36 -5.92 6.11 -13.59
CA GLU A 36 -6.37 4.73 -13.74
C GLU A 36 -5.56 3.82 -12.81
N TRP A 37 -6.08 3.60 -11.60
CA TRP A 37 -5.40 2.80 -10.57
C TRP A 37 -5.23 1.34 -10.94
N TYR A 38 -6.17 0.77 -11.70
CA TYR A 38 -6.25 -0.66 -11.98
C TYR A 38 -5.78 -0.98 -13.39
N ALA A 39 -5.04 -2.08 -13.56
CA ALA A 39 -4.63 -2.49 -14.90
C ALA A 39 -5.82 -3.04 -15.70
N VAL A 40 -5.82 -2.79 -17.01
CA VAL A 40 -6.79 -3.36 -17.94
C VAL A 40 -6.58 -4.87 -18.03
N ARG A 41 -7.66 -5.65 -17.96
CA ARG A 41 -7.59 -7.11 -18.08
C ARG A 41 -7.15 -7.48 -19.50
N THR A 42 -5.91 -7.96 -19.64
CA THR A 42 -5.28 -8.27 -20.94
C THR A 42 -5.73 -9.59 -21.56
N GLY A 43 -6.57 -10.38 -20.87
CA GLY A 43 -7.05 -11.70 -21.34
C GLY A 43 -5.96 -12.78 -21.43
N ARG A 44 -4.72 -12.46 -21.03
CA ARG A 44 -3.57 -13.38 -21.05
C ARG A 44 -3.65 -14.35 -19.87
N ARG A 45 -3.08 -15.55 -20.06
CA ARG A 45 -3.01 -16.58 -19.03
C ARG A 45 -2.05 -16.14 -17.91
N GLY A 46 -2.59 -15.92 -16.71
CA GLY A 46 -1.85 -15.45 -15.54
C GLY A 46 -2.74 -14.55 -14.67
N PRO A 47 -2.31 -14.20 -13.45
CA PRO A 47 -3.02 -13.20 -12.66
C PRO A 47 -2.93 -11.85 -13.37
N PRO A 48 -4.06 -11.13 -13.57
CA PRO A 48 -4.01 -9.77 -14.09
C PRO A 48 -3.24 -8.89 -13.10
N GLU A 49 -2.44 -7.96 -13.61
CA GLU A 49 -1.87 -6.91 -12.79
C GLU A 49 -3.01 -6.17 -12.08
N ILE A 50 -2.88 -6.02 -10.76
CA ILE A 50 -3.91 -5.38 -9.96
C ILE A 50 -3.81 -3.87 -10.13
N PHE A 51 -2.60 -3.34 -10.30
CA PHE A 51 -2.34 -1.92 -10.43
C PHE A 51 -1.76 -1.61 -11.82
N SER A 52 -2.11 -0.46 -12.37
CA SER A 52 -1.55 -0.01 -13.65
C SER A 52 -0.08 0.43 -13.48
N ASP A 53 0.67 0.42 -14.57
CA ASP A 53 2.04 0.97 -14.60
C ASP A 53 2.08 2.45 -14.17
N SER A 54 1.05 3.21 -14.55
CA SER A 54 0.87 4.61 -14.16
C SER A 54 0.66 4.81 -12.65
N ALA A 55 0.12 3.81 -11.94
CA ALA A 55 -0.01 3.83 -10.49
C ALA A 55 1.28 3.42 -9.76
N ILE A 56 2.28 2.88 -10.48
CA ILE A 56 3.55 2.41 -9.95
C ILE A 56 4.68 3.28 -10.53
N GLN A 57 4.98 4.39 -9.84
CA GLN A 57 6.13 5.22 -10.17
C GLN A 57 7.29 4.91 -9.20
N MET A 58 8.46 4.54 -9.74
CA MET A 58 9.70 4.35 -8.95
C MET A 58 10.37 5.67 -8.61
#